data_AF-A0A373DE42-F1
#
_entry.id   AF-A0A373DE42-F1
#
_cell.length_a   1.000
_cell.length_b   1.000
_cell.length_c   1.000
_cell.angle_alpha   90.00
_cell.angle_beta   90.00
_cell.angle_gamma   90.00
#
_symmetry.space_group_name_H-M   'P 1'
#
loop_
_entity.id
_entity.type
_entity.pdbx_description
1 polymer ?
#
loop_
_entity_poly.entity_id
_entity_poly.type
_entity_poly.pdbx_seq_one_letter_code
_entity_poly.pdbx_strand_id
1 'polypeptide(L)' 'MVKRTWYQDCYNEKKTWEVVKMNGAYYLRQYINERQFGRGLRTTKKYLESTGILEFEKIR' A
#
# COMPACT_ATOMS: atom_id res chain seq x y z
N MET A 1 -16.40 -6.50 -2.25
CA MET A 1 -15.50 -6.55 -3.42
C MET A 1 -14.12 -6.11 -2.98
N VAL A 2 -13.07 -6.87 -3.28
CA VAL A 2 -11.69 -6.49 -2.93
C VAL A 2 -11.18 -5.49 -3.96
N LYS A 3 -10.85 -4.26 -3.55
CA LYS A 3 -10.24 -3.25 -4.44
C LYS A 3 -8.76 -3.13 -4.09
N ARG A 4 -7.89 -3.26 -5.08
CA ARG A 4 -6.44 -3.08 -4.93
C ARG A 4 -6.03 -1.79 -5.64
N THR A 5 -5.14 -1.04 -5.02
CA THR A 5 -4.53 0.16 -5.61
C THR A 5 -3.03 0.09 -5.34
N TRP A 6 -2.23 0.42 -6.35
CA TRP A 6 -0.78 0.41 -6.24
C TRP A 6 -0.22 1.81 -6.25
N TYR A 7 0.77 2.04 -5.38
CA TYR A 7 1.42 3.32 -5.21
C TYR A 7 2.93 3.18 -5.34
N GLN A 8 3.57 4.08 -6.08
CA GLN A 8 5.03 4.19 -6.14
C GLN A 8 5.56 4.93 -4.91
N ASP A 9 6.53 4.36 -4.19
CA ASP A 9 7.14 5.06 -3.05
C ASP A 9 7.96 6.26 -3.56
N CYS A 10 7.74 7.45 -3.01
CA CYS A 10 8.38 8.68 -3.46
C CYS A 10 9.83 8.82 -2.96
N TYR A 11 10.26 8.00 -2.00
CA TYR A 11 11.62 8.02 -1.45
C TYR A 11 12.48 6.85 -1.97
N ASN A 12 11.86 5.84 -2.57
CA ASN A 12 12.55 4.69 -3.11
C ASN A 12 11.86 4.18 -4.39
N GLU A 13 12.47 4.46 -5.53
CA GLU A 13 11.99 4.05 -6.86
C GLU A 13 11.79 2.51 -7.00
N LYS A 14 12.55 1.72 -6.24
CA LYS A 14 12.47 0.24 -6.27
C LYS A 14 11.36 -0.30 -5.37
N LYS A 15 10.66 0.58 -4.64
CA LYS A 15 9.66 0.22 -3.65
C LYS A 15 8.28 0.64 -4.09
N THR A 16 7.32 -0.28 -3.96
CA THR A 16 5.91 -0.01 -4.21
C THR A 16 5.06 -0.48 -3.04
N TRP A 17 3.88 0.13 -2.93
CA TRP A 17 2.89 -0.18 -1.91
C TRP A 17 1.62 -0.72 -2.56
N GLU A 18 1.14 -1.87 -2.08
CA GLU A 18 -0.17 -2.40 -2.41
C GLU A 18 -1.13 -2.07 -1.27
N VAL A 19 -2.17 -1.29 -1.56
CA VAL A 19 -3.29 -1.03 -0.64
C VAL A 19 -4.50 -1.84 -1.09
N VAL A 20 -4.93 -2.76 -0.24
CA VAL A 20 -6.09 -3.61 -0.49
C VAL A 20 -7.24 -3.17 0.42
N LYS A 21 -8.32 -2.64 -0.17
CA LYS A 21 -9.56 -2.35 0.54
C LYS A 21 -10.41 -3.62 0.63
N MET A 22 -10.71 -4.03 1.86
CA MET A 22 -11.59 -5.14 2.21
C MET A 22 -12.83 -4.60 2.93
N ASN A 23 -13.84 -5.45 3.18
CA ASN A 23 -15.01 -5.06 3.96
C ASN A 23 -14.60 -4.71 5.39
N GLY A 24 -14.65 -3.42 5.74
CA GLY A 24 -14.34 -2.91 7.08
C GLY A 24 -12.85 -2.84 7.45
N ALA A 25 -11.92 -3.15 6.54
CA ALA A 25 -10.49 -3.12 6.82
C ALA A 25 -9.65 -2.82 5.58
N TYR A 26 -8.40 -2.45 5.80
CA TYR A 26 -7.40 -2.32 4.76
C TYR A 26 -6.24 -3.29 5.01
N TYR A 27 -5.58 -3.69 3.94
CA TYR A 27 -4.32 -4.42 3.99
C TYR A 27 -3.26 -3.61 3.27
N LEU A 28 -2.10 -3.43 3.89
CA LEU A 28 -0.95 -2.75 3.32
C LEU A 28 0.16 -3.76 3.09
N ARG A 29 0.67 -3.86 1.87
CA ARG A 29 1.89 -4.62 1.57
C ARG A 29 2.91 -3.72 0.92
N GLN A 30 4.16 -4.04 1.16
CA GLN A 30 5.29 -3.37 0.55
C GLN A 30 6.05 -4.37 -0.30
N TYR A 31 6.54 -3.90 -1.44
CA TYR A 31 7.36 -4.64 -2.36
C TYR A 31 8.64 -3.86 -2.60
N ILE A 32 9.79 -4.52 -2.56
CA ILE A 32 11.09 -3.92 -2.89
C ILE A 32 11.73 -4.80 -3.96
N ASN A 33 12.10 -4.22 -5.10
CA ASN A 33 12.51 -4.95 -6.30
C ASN A 33 11.49 -6.05 -6.65
N GLU A 34 10.20 -5.67 -6.70
CA GLU A 34 9.07 -6.54 -7.05
C GLU A 34 8.82 -7.74 -6.11
N ARG A 35 9.60 -7.86 -5.03
CA ARG A 35 9.44 -8.92 -4.02
C ARG A 35 8.74 -8.37 -2.79
N GLN A 36 7.72 -9.09 -2.32
CA GLN A 36 7.02 -8.71 -1.11
C GLN A 36 7.98 -8.72 0.08
N PHE A 37 8.04 -7.62 0.82
CA PHE A 37 8.84 -7.51 2.03
C PHE A 37 7.96 -7.61 3.29
N GLY A 38 8.22 -8.64 4.09
CA GLY A 38 7.41 -8.98 5.27
C GLY A 38 6.04 -9.56 4.92
N ARG A 39 5.20 -9.74 5.95
CA ARG A 39 3.88 -10.41 5.81
C ARG A 39 2.74 -9.48 5.35
N GLY A 40 2.98 -8.17 5.31
CA GLY A 40 1.95 -7.16 5.16
C GLY A 40 1.21 -6.88 6.48
N LEU A 41 0.45 -5.79 6.50
CA LEU A 41 -0.19 -5.25 7.71
C LEU A 41 -1.69 -5.05 7.46
N ARG A 42 -2.53 -5.69 8.28
CA ARG A 42 -3.95 -5.32 8.37
C ARG A 42 -4.06 -4.01 9.15
N THR A 43 -4.73 -3.03 8.57
CA THR A 43 -4.82 -1.67 9.12
C THR A 43 -6.14 -0.99 8.79
N THR A 44 -6.27 0.28 9.20
CA THR A 44 -7.44 1.13 8.99
C THR A 44 -7.14 2.23 7.97
N LYS A 45 -8.20 2.87 7.45
CA LYS A 45 -8.07 4.03 6.55
C LYS A 45 -7.29 5.17 7.21
N LYS A 46 -7.60 5.47 8.48
CA LYS A 46 -6.96 6.53 9.26
C LYS A 46 -5.45 6.31 9.39
N TYR A 47 -5.02 5.07 9.59
CA TYR A 47 -3.60 4.76 9.62
C TYR A 47 -2.95 5.00 8.25
N LEU A 48 -3.56 4.53 7.15
CA LEU A 48 -3.03 4.79 5.81
C LEU A 48 -2.91 6.28 5.50
N GLU A 49 -3.90 7.09 5.87
CA GLU A 49 -3.85 8.55 5.73
C GLU A 49 -2.67 9.13 6.55
N SER A 50 -2.45 8.66 7.78
CA SER A 50 -1.32 9.10 8.60
C SER A 50 0.06 8.73 8.03
N THR A 51 0.16 7.70 7.19
CA THR A 51 1.41 7.32 6.52
C THR A 51 1.74 8.19 5.30
N GLY A 52 0.76 8.94 4.76
CA GLY A 52 0.91 9.69 3.51
C GLY A 52 0.91 8.85 2.22
N ILE A 53 0.90 7.51 2.31
CA ILE A 53 0.99 6.61 1.13
C ILE A 53 -0.14 6.85 0.11
N LEU A 54 -1.32 7.31 0.56
CA LEU A 54 -2.45 7.54 -0.33
C LEU A 54 -2.26 8.72 -1.30
N GLU A 55 -1.31 9.60 -1.00
CA GLU A 55 -0.95 10.78 -1.81
C GLU A 55 0.18 10.50 -2.82
N PHE A 56 0.74 9.29 -2.78
CA PHE A 56 1.78 8.89 -3.73
C PHE A 56 1.20 8.67 -5.14
N GLU A 57 2.08 8.61 -6.13
CA GLU A 57 1.70 8.33 -7.51
C GLU A 57 1.01 6.95 -7.60
N LYS A 58 -0.20 6.94 -8.15
CA LYS A 58 -0.93 5.71 -8.45
C LYS A 58 -0.46 5.13 -9.76
N ILE A 59 0.03 3.90 -9.71
CA ILE A 59 0.60 3.21 -10.87
C ILE A 59 -0.31 2.11 -11.43
N ARG A 60 -1.32 1.66 -10.67
CA ARG A 60 -2.30 0.64 -11.11
C ARG A 60 -3.59 0.65 -10.30
#